data_AF-A0A2K2VMW7-F1
#
_entry.id   AF-A0A2K2VMW7-F1
#
_cell.length_a   1.000
_cell.length_b   1.000
_cell.length_c   1.000
_cell.angle_alpha   90.00
_cell.angle_beta   90.00
_cell.angle_gamma   90.00
#
_symmetry.space_group_name_H-M   'P 1'
#
loop_
_entity.id
_entity.type
_entity.pdbx_description
1 polymer ?
#
loop_
_entity_poly.entity_id
_entity_poly.type
_entity_poly.pdbx_seq_one_letter_code
_entity_poly.pdbx_strand_id
1 'polypeptide(L)'
;MQNKQIEKKLKEFKKVVKHFRKKSLQSAEDIHALRIKCRELFTLLSKDDTLAKSVKKVISLSNEIRDIDVFFSDYLTSLPKKQRKKVQEEIASKAKDDGREKEIKKLRIYIKNLEIPKSAEQKAEEETEQNLVAMEFPKLDKKKLHKYRIYIKKRLYREKNSSVKDENKIKDLTDVKDILGAINDNYNGLKRLESYDIKESLYEKIKKFTQKENEKLYEKLKEDK
;
A
#
# COMPACT_ATOMS: atom_id res chain seq x y z
N MET A 1 -20.65 3.61 18.74
CA MET A 1 -20.61 3.64 17.25
C MET A 1 -19.52 2.75 16.65
N GLN A 2 -18.35 2.63 17.29
CA GLN A 2 -17.19 1.87 16.82
C GLN A 2 -17.47 0.37 16.55
N ASN A 3 -18.23 -0.30 17.42
CA ASN A 3 -18.62 -1.71 17.20
C ASN A 3 -19.41 -1.94 15.90
N LYS A 4 -20.34 -1.04 15.54
CA LYS A 4 -21.09 -1.13 14.26
C LYS A 4 -20.19 -0.97 13.04
N GLN A 5 -19.16 -0.12 13.12
CA GLN A 5 -18.20 0.06 12.04
C GLN A 5 -17.23 -1.13 11.93
N ILE A 6 -16.75 -1.66 13.05
CA ILE A 6 -15.91 -2.86 13.09
C ILE A 6 -16.68 -4.04 12.50
N GLU A 7 -17.94 -4.26 12.90
CA GLU A 7 -18.79 -5.30 12.33
C GLU A 7 -18.94 -5.16 10.80
N LYS A 8 -19.18 -3.94 10.32
CA LYS A 8 -19.25 -3.67 8.87
C LYS A 8 -17.94 -4.02 8.16
N LYS A 9 -16.79 -3.57 8.68
CA LYS A 9 -15.47 -3.84 8.09
C LYS A 9 -15.08 -5.32 8.19
N LEU A 10 -15.45 -6.00 9.28
CA LEU A 10 -15.29 -7.43 9.46
C LEU A 10 -16.14 -8.21 8.44
N LYS A 11 -17.37 -7.77 8.17
CA LYS A 11 -18.24 -8.37 7.14
C LYS A 11 -17.63 -8.22 5.74
N GLU A 12 -17.08 -7.05 5.42
CA GLU A 12 -16.35 -6.82 4.15
C GLU A 12 -15.11 -7.69 4.06
N PHE A 13 -14.30 -7.76 5.11
CA PHE A 13 -13.13 -8.62 5.20
C PHE A 13 -13.48 -10.10 5.00
N LYS A 14 -14.54 -10.59 5.66
CA LYS A 14 -15.06 -11.95 5.48
C LYS A 14 -15.45 -12.25 4.04
N LYS A 15 -16.11 -11.30 3.36
CA LYS A 15 -16.47 -11.45 1.94
C LYS A 15 -15.22 -11.60 1.08
N VAL A 16 -14.22 -10.76 1.29
CA VAL A 16 -12.95 -10.83 0.56
C VAL A 16 -12.24 -12.15 0.86
N VAL A 17 -12.04 -12.55 2.12
CA VAL A 17 -11.40 -13.82 2.45
C VAL A 17 -12.15 -15.03 1.87
N LYS A 18 -13.48 -15.04 1.89
CA LYS A 18 -14.29 -16.09 1.25
C LYS A 18 -14.04 -16.14 -0.26
N HIS A 19 -13.93 -14.99 -0.91
CA HIS A 19 -13.53 -14.90 -2.32
C HIS A 19 -12.13 -15.50 -2.53
N PHE A 20 -11.16 -15.16 -1.66
CA PHE A 20 -9.79 -15.69 -1.69
C PHE A 20 -9.67 -17.19 -1.45
N ARG A 21 -10.59 -17.78 -0.70
CA ARG A 21 -10.64 -19.23 -0.51
C ARG A 21 -11.18 -19.96 -1.72
N LYS A 22 -12.19 -19.38 -2.38
CA LYS A 22 -12.91 -20.01 -3.50
C LYS A 22 -12.21 -19.83 -4.84
N LYS A 23 -11.68 -18.64 -5.12
CA LYS A 23 -10.96 -18.32 -6.36
C LYS A 23 -9.47 -18.20 -6.05
N SER A 24 -8.60 -18.79 -6.87
CA SER A 24 -7.16 -18.52 -6.79
C SER A 24 -6.91 -17.10 -7.29
N LEU A 25 -6.54 -16.21 -6.38
CA LEU A 25 -6.36 -14.80 -6.73
C LEU A 25 -4.98 -14.58 -7.30
N GLN A 26 -4.98 -14.18 -8.57
CA GLN A 26 -3.79 -13.95 -9.36
C GLN A 26 -3.72 -12.51 -9.88
N SER A 27 -4.83 -11.76 -9.91
CA SER A 27 -4.84 -10.38 -10.42
C SER A 27 -4.21 -9.39 -9.42
N ALA A 28 -3.68 -8.28 -9.94
CA ALA A 28 -3.10 -7.21 -9.11
C ALA A 28 -4.20 -6.46 -8.34
N GLU A 29 -5.37 -6.31 -8.96
CA GLU A 29 -6.54 -5.62 -8.42
C GLU A 29 -7.08 -6.33 -7.19
N ASP A 30 -7.15 -7.66 -7.22
CA ASP A 30 -7.63 -8.46 -6.10
C ASP A 30 -6.71 -8.38 -4.88
N ILE A 31 -5.39 -8.45 -5.11
CA ILE A 31 -4.37 -8.28 -4.07
C ILE A 31 -4.46 -6.86 -3.48
N HIS A 32 -4.65 -5.85 -4.32
CA HIS A 32 -4.85 -4.47 -3.88
C HIS A 32 -6.11 -4.30 -3.02
N ALA A 33 -7.25 -4.86 -3.46
CA ALA A 33 -8.51 -4.82 -2.74
C ALA A 33 -8.41 -5.48 -1.35
N LEU A 34 -7.79 -6.67 -1.27
CA LEU A 34 -7.52 -7.35 0.01
C LEU A 34 -6.73 -6.45 0.95
N ARG A 35 -5.64 -5.85 0.46
CA ARG A 35 -4.76 -4.99 1.25
C ARG A 35 -5.48 -3.79 1.80
N ILE A 36 -6.33 -3.14 0.99
CA ILE A 36 -7.14 -2.01 1.45
C ILE A 36 -8.07 -2.45 2.57
N LYS A 37 -8.86 -3.51 2.36
CA LYS A 37 -9.84 -3.98 3.35
C LYS A 37 -9.17 -4.43 4.65
N CYS A 38 -8.02 -5.09 4.57
CA CYS A 38 -7.23 -5.43 5.75
C CYS A 38 -6.73 -4.18 6.48
N ARG A 39 -6.20 -3.17 5.77
CA ARG A 39 -5.70 -1.94 6.40
C ARG A 39 -6.81 -1.15 7.08
N GLU A 40 -7.97 -1.00 6.43
CA GLU A 40 -9.14 -0.33 7.00
C GLU A 40 -9.66 -1.04 8.25
N LEU A 41 -9.72 -2.38 8.24
CA LEU A 41 -10.11 -3.15 9.42
C LEU A 41 -9.06 -3.03 10.53
N PHE A 42 -7.78 -3.20 10.20
CA PHE A 42 -6.68 -3.16 11.17
C PHE A 42 -6.60 -1.82 11.93
N THR A 43 -6.97 -0.69 11.30
CA THR A 43 -7.00 0.60 12.00
C THR A 43 -8.02 0.69 13.13
N LEU A 44 -9.01 -0.21 13.14
CA LEU A 44 -10.08 -0.24 14.15
C LEU A 44 -9.86 -1.29 15.23
N LEU A 45 -8.88 -2.18 15.08
CA LEU A 45 -8.65 -3.27 16.03
C LEU A 45 -7.58 -2.89 17.06
N SER A 46 -7.76 -3.34 18.31
CA SER A 46 -6.70 -3.26 19.32
C SER A 46 -5.48 -4.08 18.88
N LYS A 47 -4.27 -3.60 19.17
CA LYS A 47 -3.02 -4.25 18.71
C LYS A 47 -2.82 -5.63 19.32
N ASP A 48 -3.41 -5.87 20.49
CA ASP A 48 -3.25 -7.11 21.25
C ASP A 48 -4.28 -8.19 20.84
N ASP A 49 -5.30 -7.79 20.07
CA ASP A 49 -6.32 -8.67 19.51
C ASP A 49 -5.70 -9.70 18.54
N THR A 50 -6.05 -10.97 18.73
CA THR A 50 -5.68 -12.08 17.84
C THR A 50 -6.09 -11.83 16.39
N LEU A 51 -7.27 -11.24 16.16
CA LEU A 51 -7.72 -10.85 14.84
C LEU A 51 -6.82 -9.76 14.24
N ALA A 52 -6.36 -8.79 15.04
CA ALA A 52 -5.45 -7.74 14.57
C ALA A 52 -4.11 -8.33 14.11
N LYS A 53 -3.54 -9.27 14.88
CA LYS A 53 -2.31 -10.00 14.52
C LYS A 53 -2.49 -10.76 13.20
N SER A 54 -3.63 -11.43 13.05
CA SER A 54 -4.00 -12.18 11.84
C SER A 54 -4.13 -11.26 10.61
N VAL A 55 -4.88 -10.16 10.73
CA VAL A 55 -5.04 -9.16 9.66
C VAL A 55 -3.69 -8.53 9.29
N LYS A 56 -2.85 -8.20 10.29
CA LYS A 56 -1.49 -7.67 10.07
C LYS A 56 -0.62 -8.64 9.28
N LYS A 57 -0.73 -9.94 9.53
CA LYS A 57 0.00 -10.97 8.77
C LYS A 57 -0.45 -11.03 7.31
N VAL A 58 -1.76 -10.91 7.03
CA VAL A 58 -2.27 -10.79 5.64
C VAL A 58 -1.69 -9.57 4.94
N ILE A 59 -1.64 -8.42 5.60
CA ILE A 59 -1.03 -7.19 5.05
C ILE A 59 0.46 -7.42 4.74
N SER A 60 1.18 -8.08 5.65
CA SER A 60 2.60 -8.36 5.48
C SER A 60 2.87 -9.28 4.29
N LEU A 61 2.15 -10.40 4.19
CA LEU A 61 2.34 -11.39 3.11
C LEU A 61 1.96 -10.83 1.73
N SER A 62 1.06 -9.85 1.69
CA SER A 62 0.66 -9.20 0.44
C SER A 62 1.53 -7.99 0.07
N ASN A 63 2.48 -7.56 0.92
CA ASN A 63 3.32 -6.39 0.64
C ASN A 63 4.19 -6.62 -0.59
N GLU A 64 4.93 -7.72 -0.58
CA GLU A 64 5.87 -8.01 -1.65
C GLU A 64 5.15 -8.20 -3.00
N ILE A 65 4.01 -8.91 -3.01
CA ILE A 65 3.17 -9.08 -4.21
C ILE A 65 2.77 -7.71 -4.77
N ARG A 66 2.26 -6.80 -3.93
CA ARG A 66 1.84 -5.47 -4.38
C ARG A 66 3.02 -4.63 -4.83
N ASP A 67 4.17 -4.72 -4.17
CA ASP A 67 5.34 -3.94 -4.57
C ASP A 67 5.86 -4.43 -5.93
N ILE A 68 5.74 -5.73 -6.24
CA ILE A 68 6.03 -6.27 -7.57
C ILE A 68 5.01 -5.77 -8.59
N ASP A 69 3.71 -5.87 -8.28
CA ASP A 69 2.63 -5.39 -9.15
C ASP A 69 2.84 -3.91 -9.52
N VAL A 70 3.06 -3.04 -8.52
CA VAL A 70 3.32 -1.59 -8.72
C VAL A 70 4.56 -1.35 -9.56
N PHE A 71 5.62 -2.12 -9.36
CA PHE A 71 6.84 -1.96 -10.15
C PHE A 71 6.56 -2.18 -11.64
N PHE A 72 5.88 -3.28 -12.00
CA PHE A 72 5.62 -3.61 -13.38
C PHE A 72 4.47 -2.80 -14.01
N SER A 73 3.38 -2.55 -13.27
CA SER A 73 2.21 -1.86 -13.81
C SER A 73 2.38 -0.34 -13.84
N ASP A 74 2.98 0.24 -12.80
CA ASP A 74 2.95 1.68 -12.58
C ASP A 74 4.34 2.28 -12.86
N TYR A 75 5.38 1.82 -12.16
CA TYR A 75 6.72 2.41 -12.25
C TYR A 75 7.37 2.19 -13.61
N LEU A 76 7.46 0.94 -14.10
CA LEU A 76 8.06 0.68 -15.42
C LEU A 76 7.30 1.37 -16.53
N THR A 77 5.97 1.42 -16.44
CA THR A 77 5.11 2.07 -17.44
C THR A 77 5.33 3.57 -17.51
N SER A 78 5.66 4.23 -16.39
CA SER A 78 5.93 5.68 -16.32
C SER A 78 7.30 6.07 -16.90
N LEU A 79 8.23 5.13 -17.05
CA LEU A 79 9.54 5.41 -17.65
C LEU A 79 9.41 5.80 -19.14
N PRO A 80 10.33 6.62 -19.67
CA PRO A 80 10.31 6.96 -21.08
C PRO A 80 10.45 5.71 -21.95
N LYS A 81 9.67 5.65 -23.04
CA LYS A 81 9.46 4.44 -23.87
C LYS A 81 10.77 3.72 -24.25
N LYS A 82 11.83 4.46 -24.60
CA LYS A 82 13.13 3.90 -25.00
C LYS A 82 13.84 3.20 -23.83
N GLN A 83 13.81 3.80 -22.65
CA GLN A 83 14.40 3.25 -21.43
C GLN A 83 13.59 2.05 -20.95
N ARG A 84 12.26 2.18 -20.90
CA ARG A 84 11.33 1.09 -20.53
C ARG A 84 11.58 -0.17 -21.35
N LYS A 85 11.66 -0.05 -22.68
CA LYS A 85 11.89 -1.19 -23.58
C LYS A 85 13.20 -1.92 -23.25
N LYS A 86 14.29 -1.16 -23.05
CA LYS A 86 15.59 -1.73 -22.71
C LYS A 86 15.60 -2.45 -21.36
N VAL A 87 14.96 -1.86 -20.35
CA VAL A 87 14.83 -2.50 -19.04
C VAL A 87 14.05 -3.81 -19.15
N GLN A 88 12.94 -3.82 -19.89
CA GLN A 88 12.14 -5.02 -20.09
C GLN A 88 12.93 -6.12 -20.82
N GLU A 89 13.73 -5.77 -21.84
CA GLU A 89 14.63 -6.70 -22.54
C GLU A 89 15.70 -7.29 -21.60
N GLU A 90 16.32 -6.46 -20.75
CA GLU A 90 17.34 -6.92 -19.79
C GLU A 90 16.75 -7.78 -18.66
N ILE A 91 15.53 -7.49 -18.19
CA ILE A 91 14.83 -8.32 -17.19
C ILE A 91 14.42 -9.67 -17.81
N ALA A 92 13.78 -9.66 -18.99
CA ALA A 92 13.25 -10.87 -19.63
C ALA A 92 14.35 -11.85 -20.09
N SER A 93 15.50 -11.34 -20.53
CA SER A 93 16.63 -12.16 -20.96
C SER A 93 17.35 -12.88 -19.81
N LYS A 94 17.16 -12.44 -18.56
CA LYS A 94 17.95 -12.89 -17.40
C LYS A 94 17.13 -13.52 -16.27
N ALA A 95 15.80 -13.36 -16.24
CA ALA A 95 14.98 -13.82 -15.12
C ALA A 95 13.83 -14.76 -15.52
N LYS A 96 13.73 -15.92 -14.86
CA LYS A 96 12.43 -16.56 -14.59
C LYS A 96 11.84 -15.86 -13.36
N ASP A 97 11.08 -14.79 -13.54
CA ASP A 97 10.50 -14.05 -12.42
C ASP A 97 9.31 -14.81 -11.80
N ASP A 98 9.64 -15.83 -11.00
CA ASP A 98 8.68 -16.63 -10.22
C ASP A 98 8.41 -16.03 -8.83
N GLY A 99 9.04 -14.90 -8.49
CA GLY A 99 8.98 -14.28 -7.18
C GLY A 99 7.55 -13.93 -6.77
N ARG A 100 6.79 -13.34 -7.70
CA ARG A 100 5.37 -13.03 -7.50
C ARG A 100 4.54 -14.28 -7.20
N GLU A 101 4.75 -15.36 -7.96
CA GLU A 101 3.99 -16.60 -7.80
C GLU A 101 4.28 -17.27 -6.44
N LYS A 102 5.55 -17.28 -6.02
CA LYS A 102 5.97 -17.77 -4.69
C LYS A 102 5.26 -17.03 -3.56
N GLU A 103 5.20 -15.70 -3.63
CA GLU A 103 4.54 -14.90 -2.60
C GLU A 103 3.01 -15.09 -2.61
N ILE A 104 2.39 -15.23 -3.78
CA ILE A 104 0.96 -15.59 -3.90
C ILE A 104 0.68 -16.95 -3.24
N LYS A 105 1.54 -17.96 -3.45
CA LYS A 105 1.40 -19.28 -2.80
C LYS A 105 1.44 -19.14 -1.28
N LYS A 106 2.39 -18.40 -0.71
CA LYS A 106 2.48 -18.14 0.75
C LYS A 106 1.22 -17.47 1.29
N LEU A 107 0.75 -16.41 0.63
CA LEU A 107 -0.47 -15.71 1.02
C LEU A 107 -1.69 -16.63 0.98
N ARG A 108 -1.81 -17.45 -0.07
CA ARG A 108 -2.93 -18.39 -0.24
C ARG A 108 -2.98 -19.44 0.86
N ILE A 109 -1.83 -20.02 1.23
CA ILE A 109 -1.72 -20.99 2.33
C ILE A 109 -2.24 -20.35 3.62
N TYR A 110 -1.78 -19.14 3.93
CA TYR A 110 -2.19 -18.43 5.14
C TYR A 110 -3.70 -18.13 5.16
N ILE A 111 -4.26 -17.58 4.07
CA ILE A 111 -5.69 -17.24 4.00
C ILE A 111 -6.59 -18.48 4.10
N LYS A 112 -6.16 -19.62 3.54
CA LYS A 112 -6.90 -20.89 3.67
C LYS A 112 -7.08 -21.30 5.12
N ASN A 113 -6.04 -21.13 5.94
CA ASN A 113 -6.03 -21.55 7.34
C ASN A 113 -6.45 -20.43 8.32
N LEU A 114 -6.79 -19.25 7.81
CA LEU A 114 -7.12 -18.09 8.63
C LEU A 114 -8.42 -18.26 9.42
N GLU A 115 -8.36 -18.28 10.74
CA GLU A 115 -9.57 -18.27 11.55
C GLU A 115 -10.13 -16.85 11.65
N ILE A 116 -11.42 -16.67 11.34
CA ILE A 116 -12.11 -15.38 11.42
C ILE A 116 -13.26 -15.53 12.40
N PRO A 117 -13.33 -14.70 13.46
CA PRO A 117 -14.38 -14.80 14.46
C PRO A 117 -15.76 -14.48 13.87
N LYS A 118 -16.81 -15.08 14.43
CA LYS A 118 -18.20 -14.91 13.96
C LYS A 118 -18.71 -13.48 14.24
N SER A 119 -18.39 -12.95 15.41
CA SER A 119 -18.70 -11.60 15.91
C SER A 119 -17.41 -10.79 16.10
N ALA A 120 -17.54 -9.46 16.15
CA ALA A 120 -16.49 -8.59 16.67
C ALA A 120 -16.69 -8.46 18.18
N GLU A 121 -16.22 -9.44 18.95
CA GLU A 121 -16.19 -9.31 20.42
C GLU A 121 -14.96 -8.50 20.80
N GLN A 122 -15.15 -7.19 20.96
CA GLN A 122 -14.13 -6.35 21.59
C GLN A 122 -14.68 -5.80 22.91
N LYS A 123 -13.85 -5.91 23.95
CA LYS A 123 -13.98 -5.08 25.14
C LYS A 123 -13.87 -3.63 24.68
N ALA A 124 -14.77 -2.78 25.14
CA ALA A 124 -14.71 -1.36 24.85
C ALA A 124 -13.38 -0.81 25.38
N GLU A 125 -12.37 -0.70 24.53
CA GLU A 125 -11.30 0.26 24.77
C GLU A 125 -11.95 1.63 24.52
N GLU A 126 -11.98 2.45 25.57
CA GLU A 126 -12.17 3.89 25.44
C GLU A 126 -11.34 4.40 24.28
N GLU A 127 -11.89 5.37 23.55
CA GLU A 127 -11.24 6.03 22.44
C GLU A 127 -9.77 6.26 22.78
N THR A 128 -8.90 5.37 22.32
CA THR A 128 -7.51 5.74 22.15
C THR A 128 -7.57 6.66 20.96
N GLU A 129 -7.86 7.94 21.24
CA GLU A 129 -7.29 9.05 20.51
C GLU A 129 -5.83 8.68 20.35
N GLN A 130 -5.53 8.02 19.25
CA GLN A 130 -4.18 7.83 18.79
C GLN A 130 -3.74 9.27 18.54
N ASN A 131 -3.22 9.98 19.53
CA ASN A 131 -2.86 11.38 19.41
C ASN A 131 -1.89 11.49 18.24
N LEU A 132 -2.40 11.94 17.09
CA LEU A 132 -1.59 12.14 15.90
C LEU A 132 -0.94 13.47 16.13
N VAL A 133 0.28 13.44 16.68
CA VAL A 133 1.11 14.63 16.76
C VAL A 133 1.15 15.26 15.38
N ALA A 134 0.75 16.53 15.31
CA ALA A 134 0.75 17.28 14.06
C ALA A 134 2.17 17.22 13.47
N MET A 135 2.27 16.82 12.21
CA MET A 135 3.54 16.78 11.49
C MET A 135 3.62 17.94 10.52
N GLU A 136 4.74 18.67 10.56
CA GLU A 136 5.08 19.65 9.55
C GLU A 136 5.36 18.99 8.19
N PHE A 137 5.22 19.78 7.13
CA PHE A 137 5.59 19.33 5.79
C PHE A 137 7.09 19.10 5.70
N PRO A 138 7.57 17.89 5.39
CA PRO A 138 9.00 17.67 5.29
C PRO A 138 9.55 18.15 3.93
N LYS A 139 10.86 18.42 3.91
CA LYS A 139 11.65 18.54 2.68
C LYS A 139 11.56 17.25 1.84
N LEU A 140 11.90 17.35 0.54
CA LEU A 140 12.02 16.22 -0.38
C LEU A 140 13.14 15.26 0.06
N ASP A 141 12.79 14.37 0.98
CA ASP A 141 13.64 13.30 1.49
C ASP A 141 12.79 12.03 1.63
N LYS A 142 13.30 10.90 1.13
CA LYS A 142 12.57 9.64 1.10
C LYS A 142 12.07 9.22 2.49
N LYS A 143 12.92 9.29 3.52
CA LYS A 143 12.56 8.84 4.87
C LYS A 143 11.54 9.77 5.51
N LYS A 144 11.72 11.09 5.39
CA LYS A 144 10.81 12.08 5.97
C LYS A 144 9.45 12.08 5.27
N LEU A 145 9.42 12.06 3.93
CA LEU A 145 8.17 11.97 3.17
C LEU A 145 7.43 10.66 3.42
N HIS A 146 8.14 9.54 3.59
CA HIS A 146 7.50 8.27 3.95
C HIS A 146 6.79 8.35 5.32
N LYS A 147 7.45 8.95 6.33
CA LYS A 147 6.82 9.19 7.65
C LYS A 147 5.59 10.10 7.52
N TYR A 148 5.70 11.20 6.79
CA TYR A 148 4.58 12.12 6.57
C TYR A 148 3.43 11.46 5.80
N ARG A 149 3.72 10.61 4.81
CA ARG A 149 2.72 9.80 4.10
C ARG A 149 1.97 8.85 5.03
N ILE A 150 2.66 8.21 5.97
CA ILE A 150 2.01 7.36 6.98
C ILE A 150 1.07 8.21 7.85
N TYR A 151 1.51 9.40 8.27
CA TYR A 151 0.67 10.34 9.01
C TYR A 151 -0.59 10.74 8.22
N ILE A 152 -0.47 11.13 6.96
CA ILE A 152 -1.61 11.45 6.09
C ILE A 152 -2.56 10.25 5.92
N LYS A 153 -2.02 9.05 5.71
CA LYS A 153 -2.85 7.82 5.62
C LYS A 153 -3.65 7.57 6.89
N LYS A 154 -3.04 7.76 8.07
CA LYS A 154 -3.74 7.60 9.35
C LYS A 154 -4.85 8.62 9.51
N ARG A 155 -4.61 9.90 9.15
CA ARG A 155 -5.66 10.93 9.13
C ARG A 155 -6.80 10.54 8.19
N LEU A 156 -6.48 10.14 6.95
CA LEU A 156 -7.48 9.71 5.97
C LEU A 156 -8.35 8.56 6.48
N TYR A 157 -7.75 7.55 7.13
CA TYR A 157 -8.53 6.44 7.67
C TYR A 157 -9.42 6.86 8.84
N ARG A 158 -9.02 7.85 9.65
CA ARG A 158 -9.91 8.42 10.68
C ARG A 158 -11.09 9.12 10.07
N GLU A 159 -10.87 10.01 9.10
CA GLU A 159 -11.97 10.71 8.44
C GLU A 159 -12.93 9.72 7.77
N LYS A 160 -12.40 8.69 7.09
CA LYS A 160 -13.21 7.64 6.45
C LYS A 160 -14.01 6.79 7.44
N ASN A 161 -13.50 6.63 8.66
CA ASN A 161 -14.13 5.88 9.74
C ASN A 161 -14.84 6.82 10.75
N SER A 162 -14.93 8.12 10.50
CA SER A 162 -15.69 9.03 11.36
C SER A 162 -17.19 8.73 11.25
N SER A 163 -17.94 9.02 12.31
CA SER A 163 -19.40 8.99 12.29
C SER A 163 -19.99 10.07 11.38
N VAL A 164 -19.36 11.25 11.36
CA VAL A 164 -19.67 12.37 10.46
C VAL A 164 -18.51 12.50 9.49
N LYS A 165 -18.77 12.18 8.22
CA LYS A 165 -17.75 12.23 7.17
C LYS A 165 -17.69 13.62 6.55
N ASP A 166 -16.48 14.15 6.46
CA ASP A 166 -16.18 15.31 5.66
C ASP A 166 -15.60 14.84 4.31
N GLU A 167 -16.45 14.79 3.29
CA GLU A 167 -16.07 14.30 1.95
C GLU A 167 -15.02 15.19 1.29
N ASN A 168 -15.02 16.51 1.56
CA ASN A 168 -14.00 17.43 1.04
C ASN A 168 -12.65 17.13 1.67
N LYS A 169 -12.60 17.02 2.99
CA LYS A 169 -11.36 16.66 3.70
C LYS A 169 -10.85 15.26 3.33
N ILE A 170 -11.74 14.30 3.09
CA ILE A 170 -11.39 12.98 2.59
C ILE A 170 -10.75 13.07 1.20
N LYS A 171 -11.29 13.93 0.33
CA LYS A 171 -10.74 14.19 -1.01
C LYS A 171 -9.35 14.81 -0.92
N ASP A 172 -9.17 15.90 -0.17
CA ASP A 172 -7.88 16.58 -0.03
C ASP A 172 -6.79 15.65 0.53
N LEU A 173 -7.12 14.89 1.58
CA LEU A 173 -6.22 13.89 2.15
C LEU A 173 -5.92 12.75 1.17
N THR A 174 -6.85 12.42 0.27
CA THR A 174 -6.66 11.41 -0.77
C THR A 174 -5.68 11.90 -1.82
N ASP A 175 -5.82 13.14 -2.28
CA ASP A 175 -4.96 13.75 -3.31
C ASP A 175 -3.51 13.87 -2.80
N VAL A 176 -3.32 14.39 -1.57
CA VAL A 176 -2.02 14.44 -0.90
C VAL A 176 -1.41 13.04 -0.74
N LYS A 177 -2.22 12.06 -0.33
CA LYS A 177 -1.78 10.66 -0.16
C LYS A 177 -1.34 10.04 -1.48
N ASP A 178 -1.99 10.36 -2.58
CA ASP A 178 -1.69 9.81 -3.90
C ASP A 178 -0.41 10.42 -4.49
N ILE A 179 -0.19 11.73 -4.37
CA ILE A 179 1.09 12.36 -4.76
C ILE A 179 2.26 11.80 -3.94
N LEU A 180 2.13 11.74 -2.61
CA LEU A 180 3.14 11.11 -1.74
C LEU A 180 3.31 9.61 -2.06
N GLY A 181 2.24 8.95 -2.51
CA GLY A 181 2.24 7.59 -3.01
C GLY A 181 3.14 7.44 -4.23
N ALA A 182 2.92 8.25 -5.26
CA ALA A 182 3.70 8.25 -6.49
C ALA A 182 5.20 8.49 -6.21
N ILE A 183 5.55 9.46 -5.36
CA ILE A 183 6.95 9.71 -4.96
C ILE A 183 7.56 8.49 -4.28
N ASN A 184 6.84 7.87 -3.34
CA ASN A 184 7.29 6.67 -2.64
C ASN A 184 7.47 5.49 -3.61
N ASP A 185 6.55 5.33 -4.55
CA ASP A 185 6.53 4.21 -5.48
C ASP A 185 7.66 4.36 -6.51
N ASN A 186 7.98 5.59 -6.93
CA ASN A 186 9.18 5.93 -7.70
C ASN A 186 10.48 5.53 -6.97
N TYR A 187 10.61 5.88 -5.68
CA TYR A 187 11.76 5.49 -4.88
C TYR A 187 11.87 3.98 -4.63
N ASN A 188 10.74 3.28 -4.55
CA ASN A 188 10.71 1.82 -4.43
C ASN A 188 11.03 1.16 -5.76
N GLY A 189 10.55 1.73 -6.87
CA GLY A 189 10.82 1.30 -8.22
C GLY A 189 12.30 1.33 -8.54
N LEU A 190 13.01 2.42 -8.21
CA LEU A 190 14.47 2.50 -8.33
C LEU A 190 15.17 1.42 -7.49
N LYS A 191 14.79 1.24 -6.23
CA LYS A 191 15.39 0.22 -5.35
C LYS A 191 15.18 -1.20 -5.90
N ARG A 192 14.00 -1.48 -6.47
CA ARG A 192 13.75 -2.78 -7.12
C ARG A 192 14.52 -2.90 -8.43
N LEU A 193 14.65 -1.82 -9.19
CA LEU A 193 15.47 -1.77 -10.39
C LEU A 193 16.93 -2.15 -10.11
N GLU A 194 17.51 -1.69 -8.99
CA GLU A 194 18.85 -2.06 -8.52
C GLU A 194 19.02 -3.56 -8.27
N SER A 195 17.93 -4.29 -7.97
CA SER A 195 18.00 -5.74 -7.77
C SER A 195 18.05 -6.55 -9.07
N TYR A 196 17.80 -5.89 -10.21
CA TYR A 196 17.99 -6.49 -11.53
C TYR A 196 19.37 -6.14 -12.05
N ASP A 197 20.01 -7.08 -12.75
CA ASP A 197 21.31 -6.91 -13.40
C ASP A 197 21.20 -6.06 -14.68
N ILE A 198 20.87 -4.79 -14.47
CA ILE A 198 20.67 -3.78 -15.50
C ILE A 198 21.96 -3.00 -15.70
N LYS A 199 22.24 -2.63 -16.96
CA LYS A 199 23.43 -1.81 -17.27
C LYS A 199 23.44 -0.51 -16.48
N GLU A 200 24.53 -0.23 -15.80
CA GLU A 200 24.73 0.96 -14.96
C GLU A 200 24.39 2.28 -15.70
N SER A 201 24.82 2.40 -16.96
CA SER A 201 24.51 3.58 -17.78
C SER A 201 23.02 3.79 -18.07
N LEU A 202 22.22 2.71 -18.10
CA LEU A 202 20.78 2.76 -18.22
C LEU A 202 20.13 3.10 -16.87
N TYR A 203 20.60 2.48 -15.79
CA TYR A 203 20.16 2.77 -14.43
C TYR A 203 20.31 4.25 -14.08
N GLU A 204 21.47 4.85 -14.33
CA GLU A 204 21.73 6.27 -14.01
C GLU A 204 20.83 7.23 -14.82
N LYS A 205 20.48 6.88 -16.06
CA LYS A 205 19.51 7.66 -16.85
C LYS A 205 18.11 7.60 -16.24
N ILE A 206 17.69 6.42 -15.78
CA ILE A 206 16.39 6.21 -15.14
C ILE A 206 16.35 6.93 -13.79
N LYS A 207 17.39 6.82 -12.98
CA LYS A 207 17.53 7.52 -11.70
C LYS A 207 17.40 9.03 -11.84
N LYS A 208 18.12 9.64 -12.80
CA LYS A 208 17.99 11.08 -13.09
C LYS A 208 16.57 11.47 -13.53
N PHE A 209 15.93 10.66 -14.36
CA PHE A 209 14.54 10.89 -14.76
C PHE A 209 13.58 10.80 -13.55
N THR A 210 13.67 9.74 -12.76
CA THR A 210 12.83 9.54 -11.58
C THR A 210 13.02 10.63 -10.53
N GLN A 211 14.24 11.12 -10.34
CA GLN A 211 14.54 12.26 -9.46
C GLN A 211 13.76 13.51 -9.89
N LYS A 212 13.83 13.86 -11.19
CA LYS A 212 13.10 15.03 -11.75
C LYS A 212 11.59 14.89 -11.62
N GLU A 213 11.04 13.70 -11.85
CA GLU A 213 9.60 13.47 -11.67
C GLU A 213 9.18 13.60 -10.20
N ASN A 214 10.00 13.12 -9.26
CA ASN A 214 9.74 13.31 -7.83
C ASN A 214 9.80 14.77 -7.42
N GLU A 215 10.71 15.56 -7.98
CA GLU A 215 10.79 17.02 -7.76
C GLU A 215 9.52 17.72 -8.23
N LYS A 216 9.03 17.42 -9.45
CA LYS A 216 7.77 17.97 -9.97
C LYS A 216 6.57 17.64 -9.08
N LEU A 217 6.44 16.37 -8.69
CA LEU A 217 5.37 15.92 -7.79
C LEU A 217 5.44 16.61 -6.43
N TYR A 218 6.65 16.83 -5.93
CA TYR A 218 6.87 17.49 -4.65
C TYR A 218 6.53 18.99 -4.70
N GLU A 219 6.86 19.70 -5.78
CA GLU A 219 6.46 21.10 -5.96
C GLU A 219 4.94 21.23 -6.07
N LYS A 220 4.26 20.36 -6.84
CA LYS A 220 2.79 20.32 -6.88
C LYS A 220 2.18 20.18 -5.48
N LEU A 221 2.79 19.33 -4.63
CA LEU A 221 2.32 19.12 -3.26
C LEU A 221 2.49 20.34 -2.35
N LYS A 222 3.41 21.26 -2.67
CA LYS A 222 3.57 22.53 -1.94
C LYS A 222 2.54 23.58 -2.36
N GLU A 223 2.19 23.60 -3.65
CA GLU A 223 1.21 24.55 -4.19
C GLU A 223 -0.21 24.24 -3.70
N ASP A 224 -0.53 22.95 -3.51
CA ASP A 224 -1.82 22.47 -2.99
C ASP A 224 -1.96 22.61 -1.45
N LYS A 225 -1.04 23.31 -0.77
CA LYS A 225 -1.00 23.45 0.70
C LYS A 225 -1.38 24.83 1.19
#